data_AF-A0A5C0DQT0-F1
#
_entry.id   AF-A0A5C0DQT0-F1
#
_cell.length_a   1.000
_cell.length_b   1.000
_cell.length_c   1.000
_cell.angle_alpha   90.00
_cell.angle_beta   90.00
_cell.angle_gamma   90.00
#
_symmetry.space_group_name_H-M   'P 1'
#
loop_
_entity.id
_entity.type
_entity.pdbx_description
1 polymer ?
#
loop_
_entity_poly.entity_id
_entity_poly.type
_entity_poly.pdbx_seq_one_letter_code
_entity_poly.pdbx_strand_id
1 'polypeptide(L)'
;MQIFKIKKQNISFFLVIFYIILACIFFYLVVNPLQDTEKIWIGADTGNYVEYSKLLSENEELLTISSNLLGPIFILRMVNHNYDLILFINCFLFFLSYILVRNNFKIDEQKFILLLLMNPMLFISLVSINKEIFGLFSITLLACFLKNKNILYIILSLITSILVRWQQSVVIILVFFMTDKIYVYRDKKILNLLFMIVIISVIYPSFISPIINQVMDFETLNSQQDKAFGLSILLNELQDRYMFFVAVVPKILISYFGNIIKVFTFPIETLKLLIEPESVNIENIYNTYIIVGHQISMLILLFIFSKNIIQNRVKFNNISDNIFLCGVYSILYSLGLAIQYRYFFPIYILFCLEISQKKHLITK
;
A
#
# COMPACT_ATOMS: atom_id res chain seq x y z
N MET A 1 -26.85 -9.17 15.01
CA MET A 1 -25.44 -9.24 15.46
C MET A 1 -25.20 -10.64 16.05
N GLN A 2 -24.92 -11.64 15.22
CA GLN A 2 -24.65 -13.02 15.67
C GLN A 2 -23.19 -13.12 16.10
N ILE A 3 -22.97 -13.28 17.41
CA ILE A 3 -21.64 -13.36 18.03
C ILE A 3 -21.05 -14.76 17.76
N PHE A 4 -19.93 -14.75 17.04
CA PHE A 4 -18.90 -15.78 16.82
C PHE A 4 -19.20 -17.25 17.23
N LYS A 5 -19.76 -18.05 16.32
CA LYS A 5 -19.58 -19.52 16.37
C LYS A 5 -18.16 -19.86 15.88
N ILE A 6 -17.25 -20.16 16.79
CA ILE A 6 -15.90 -20.66 16.47
C ILE A 6 -16.04 -22.10 15.95
N LYS A 7 -16.12 -22.25 14.62
CA LYS A 7 -15.93 -23.55 13.95
C LYS A 7 -14.51 -24.07 14.23
N LYS A 8 -14.36 -25.41 14.21
CA LYS A 8 -13.12 -26.20 14.23
C LYS A 8 -11.88 -25.34 13.94
N GLN A 9 -11.01 -25.16 14.94
CA GLN A 9 -9.90 -24.20 14.91
C GLN A 9 -9.14 -24.27 13.57
N ASN A 10 -9.23 -23.18 12.80
CA ASN A 10 -8.59 -23.07 11.50
C ASN A 10 -7.10 -22.80 11.68
N ILE A 11 -6.25 -23.59 11.03
CA ILE A 11 -4.78 -23.39 10.95
C ILE A 11 -4.43 -21.93 10.62
N SER A 12 -5.21 -21.28 9.76
CA SER A 12 -5.06 -19.86 9.39
C SER A 12 -5.08 -18.91 10.60
N PHE A 13 -5.95 -19.17 11.58
CA PHE A 13 -6.03 -18.35 12.78
C PHE A 13 -4.75 -18.48 13.61
N PHE A 14 -4.24 -19.71 13.78
CA PHE A 14 -2.97 -19.95 14.45
C PHE A 14 -1.80 -19.31 13.73
N LEU A 15 -1.76 -19.34 12.39
CA LEU A 15 -0.73 -18.66 11.61
C LEU A 15 -0.72 -17.15 11.84
N VAL A 16 -1.90 -16.52 11.93
CA VAL A 16 -2.01 -15.07 12.24
C VAL A 16 -1.49 -14.77 13.65
N ILE A 17 -1.91 -15.54 14.65
CA ILE A 17 -1.46 -15.36 16.04
C ILE A 17 0.04 -15.59 16.15
N PHE A 18 0.56 -16.65 15.53
CA PHE A 18 1.98 -16.95 15.50
C PHE A 18 2.78 -15.82 14.85
N TYR A 19 2.29 -15.26 13.74
CA TYR A 19 2.94 -14.14 13.06
C TYR A 19 2.96 -12.87 13.94
N ILE A 20 1.89 -12.58 14.66
CA ILE A 20 1.84 -11.48 15.64
C ILE A 20 2.85 -11.71 16.77
N ILE A 21 2.94 -12.94 17.31
CA ILE A 21 3.93 -13.28 18.35
C ILE A 21 5.35 -13.08 17.82
N LEU A 22 5.65 -13.53 16.60
CA LEU A 22 6.95 -13.30 15.97
C LEU A 22 7.25 -11.82 15.79
N ALA A 23 6.26 -11.01 15.39
CA ALA A 23 6.41 -9.57 15.27
C ALA A 23 6.72 -8.93 16.64
N CYS A 24 6.02 -9.33 17.71
CA CYS A 24 6.31 -8.85 19.06
C CYS A 24 7.71 -9.25 19.56
N ILE A 25 8.10 -10.51 19.36
CA ILE A 25 9.45 -10.99 19.72
C ILE A 25 10.51 -10.19 18.97
N PHE A 26 10.34 -10.02 17.65
CA PHE A 26 11.26 -9.24 16.84
C PHE A 26 11.30 -7.77 17.27
N PHE A 27 10.15 -7.18 17.61
CA PHE A 27 10.09 -5.82 18.12
C PHE A 27 10.93 -5.67 19.40
N TYR A 28 10.73 -6.52 20.40
CA TYR A 28 11.47 -6.39 21.67
C TYR A 28 12.95 -6.74 21.56
N LEU A 29 13.32 -7.70 20.70
CA LEU A 29 14.72 -8.13 20.56
C LEU A 29 15.53 -7.23 19.62
N VAL A 30 14.89 -6.63 18.62
CA VAL A 30 15.58 -5.92 17.53
C VAL A 30 15.15 -4.47 17.45
N VAL A 31 13.86 -4.17 17.34
CA VAL A 31 13.40 -2.79 17.07
C VAL A 31 13.53 -1.89 18.29
N ASN A 32 13.01 -2.32 19.44
CA ASN A 32 12.94 -1.54 20.67
C ASN A 32 14.34 -1.10 21.18
N PRO A 33 15.37 -1.97 21.23
CA PRO A 33 16.71 -1.57 21.66
C PRO A 33 17.37 -0.55 20.73
N LEU A 34 16.92 -0.46 19.47
CA LEU A 34 17.51 0.42 18.46
C LEU A 34 16.83 1.80 18.40
N GLN A 35 15.67 1.99 19.03
CA GLN A 35 14.93 3.25 18.97
C GLN A 35 15.67 4.43 19.59
N ASP A 36 16.48 4.17 20.62
CA ASP A 36 17.30 5.19 21.27
C ASP A 36 18.64 5.43 20.54
N THR A 37 18.95 4.60 19.53
CA THR A 37 20.14 4.79 18.71
C THR A 37 19.76 5.59 17.47
N GLU A 38 20.23 6.84 17.38
CA GLU A 38 19.97 7.73 16.23
C GLU A 38 20.36 7.13 14.87
N LYS A 39 21.18 6.06 14.88
CA LYS A 39 21.78 5.46 13.69
C LYS A 39 20.95 4.35 13.03
N ILE A 40 19.96 3.74 13.70
CA ILE A 40 19.32 2.51 13.17
C ILE A 40 17.80 2.54 13.20
N TRP A 41 17.19 2.88 12.05
CA TRP A 41 15.74 2.85 11.86
C TRP A 41 15.31 1.75 10.91
N ILE A 42 14.53 0.78 11.40
CA ILE A 42 14.05 -0.38 10.63
C ILE A 42 12.87 -0.02 9.69
N GLY A 43 12.36 1.22 9.74
CA GLY A 43 11.33 1.74 8.84
C GLY A 43 11.79 3.02 8.15
N ALA A 44 11.55 3.11 6.83
CA ALA A 44 12.12 4.16 5.98
C ALA A 44 11.84 5.61 6.42
N ASP A 45 10.73 5.88 7.11
CA ASP A 45 10.37 7.24 7.52
C ASP A 45 10.20 7.37 9.05
N THR A 46 10.48 6.31 9.82
CA THR A 46 10.17 6.26 11.26
C THR A 46 10.90 7.36 12.02
N GLY A 47 12.20 7.55 11.74
CA GLY A 47 13.01 8.60 12.37
C GLY A 47 12.42 9.99 12.11
N ASN A 48 12.08 10.29 10.85
CA ASN A 48 11.44 11.54 10.47
C ASN A 48 10.11 11.74 11.22
N TYR A 49 9.26 10.72 11.32
CA TYR A 49 8.00 10.83 12.06
C TYR A 49 8.22 11.17 13.54
N VAL A 50 9.19 10.53 14.19
CA VAL A 50 9.52 10.79 15.60
C VAL A 50 10.07 12.20 15.76
N GLU A 51 11.03 12.60 14.92
CA GLU A 51 11.63 13.94 14.95
C GLU A 51 10.57 15.04 14.76
N TYR A 52 9.80 14.98 13.67
CA TYR A 52 8.74 15.96 13.41
C TYR A 52 7.65 15.96 14.50
N SER A 53 7.33 14.81 15.09
CA SER A 53 6.36 14.75 16.19
C SER A 53 6.83 15.45 17.46
N LYS A 54 8.16 15.55 17.68
CA LYS A 54 8.75 16.28 18.81
C LYS A 54 8.84 17.79 18.51
N LEU A 55 9.17 18.16 17.26
CA LEU A 55 9.27 19.58 16.84
C LEU A 55 7.91 20.29 16.78
N LEU A 56 6.82 19.55 16.59
CA LEU A 56 5.44 20.07 16.52
C LEU A 56 4.93 20.76 17.80
N SER A 57 5.63 20.65 18.94
CA SER A 57 5.30 21.45 20.12
C SER A 57 5.69 22.92 19.98
N GLU A 58 6.54 23.27 19.00
CA GLU A 58 7.13 24.60 18.86
C GLU A 58 6.64 25.38 17.63
N ASN A 59 6.15 24.71 16.57
CA ASN A 59 5.67 25.36 15.33
C ASN A 59 4.37 24.73 14.79
N GLU A 60 3.32 25.56 14.64
CA GLU A 60 1.99 25.16 14.12
C GLU A 60 1.96 24.86 12.60
N GLU A 61 3.03 25.17 11.87
CA GLU A 61 3.10 25.06 10.40
C GLU A 61 3.27 23.62 9.87
N LEU A 62 3.44 22.62 10.73
CA LEU A 62 3.63 21.22 10.34
C LEU A 62 2.34 20.52 9.84
N LEU A 63 1.22 21.24 9.76
CA LEU A 63 0.00 20.83 9.05
C LEU A 63 0.04 21.14 7.54
N THR A 64 1.22 21.26 6.93
CA THR A 64 1.30 21.31 5.47
C THR A 64 0.84 19.98 4.87
N ILE A 65 -0.28 20.05 4.13
CA ILE A 65 -0.97 18.94 3.46
C ILE A 65 -0.04 18.12 2.54
N SER A 66 1.10 18.70 2.12
CA SER A 66 2.04 18.13 1.16
C SER A 66 2.90 16.98 1.71
N SER A 67 3.20 16.95 3.02
CA SER A 67 4.28 16.09 3.53
C SER A 67 3.89 14.62 3.74
N ASN A 68 2.59 14.27 3.68
CA ASN A 68 2.11 12.90 3.95
C ASN A 68 2.61 12.34 5.31
N LEU A 69 2.95 13.20 6.28
CA LEU A 69 3.46 12.84 7.60
C LEU A 69 2.36 12.83 8.69
N LEU A 70 1.22 13.48 8.41
CA LEU A 70 0.17 13.76 9.40
C LEU A 70 -0.29 12.51 10.16
N GLY A 71 -0.57 11.42 9.46
CA GLY A 71 -1.10 10.19 10.07
C GLY A 71 -0.17 9.57 11.11
N PRO A 72 1.06 9.16 10.73
CA PRO A 72 2.06 8.63 11.66
C PRO A 72 2.34 9.56 12.85
N ILE A 73 2.48 10.86 12.61
CA ILE A 73 2.71 11.86 13.66
C ILE A 73 1.51 11.96 14.61
N PHE A 74 0.29 12.00 14.08
CA PHE A 74 -0.93 12.05 14.88
C PHE A 74 -1.04 10.83 15.79
N ILE A 75 -0.77 9.64 15.25
CA ILE A 75 -0.79 8.39 16.02
C ILE A 75 0.27 8.43 17.14
N LEU A 76 1.50 8.85 16.82
CA LEU A 76 2.59 9.00 17.79
C LEU A 76 2.19 9.88 18.97
N ARG A 77 1.60 11.05 18.69
CA ARG A 77 1.16 11.99 19.73
C ARG A 77 -0.02 11.44 20.52
N MET A 78 -0.98 10.79 19.87
CA MET A 78 -2.16 10.21 20.53
C MET A 78 -1.77 9.16 21.58
N VAL A 79 -0.70 8.41 21.35
CA VAL A 79 -0.18 7.41 22.28
C VAL A 79 1.00 7.92 23.13
N ASN A 80 1.25 9.23 23.13
CA ASN A 80 2.34 9.88 23.86
C ASN A 80 3.71 9.19 23.66
N HIS A 81 4.03 8.92 22.38
CA HIS A 81 5.27 8.27 21.95
C HIS A 81 5.51 6.88 22.56
N ASN A 82 4.47 6.22 23.06
CA ASN A 82 4.56 4.85 23.56
C ASN A 82 4.58 3.83 22.39
N TYR A 83 5.76 3.31 22.07
CA TYR A 83 5.95 2.37 20.96
C TYR A 83 5.27 1.01 21.19
N ASP A 84 5.12 0.55 22.43
CA ASP A 84 4.38 -0.69 22.74
C ASP A 84 2.90 -0.56 22.33
N LEU A 85 2.30 0.61 22.58
CA LEU A 85 0.93 0.90 22.15
C LEU A 85 0.82 0.95 20.62
N ILE A 86 1.85 1.45 19.92
CA ILE A 86 1.88 1.45 18.45
C ILE A 86 1.93 0.03 17.91
N LEU A 87 2.83 -0.81 18.43
CA LEU A 87 2.91 -2.23 18.10
C LEU A 87 1.56 -2.91 18.32
N PHE A 88 0.93 -2.66 19.47
CA PHE A 88 -0.40 -3.20 19.80
C PHE A 88 -1.45 -2.76 18.78
N ILE A 89 -1.52 -1.45 18.45
CA ILE A 89 -2.45 -0.91 17.45
C ILE A 89 -2.21 -1.59 16.09
N ASN A 90 -0.97 -1.70 15.63
CA ASN A 90 -0.64 -2.31 14.35
C ASN A 90 -1.07 -3.79 14.29
N CYS A 91 -0.73 -4.58 15.31
CA CYS A 91 -1.13 -5.98 15.44
C CYS A 91 -2.66 -6.13 15.52
N PHE A 92 -3.32 -5.24 16.25
CA PHE A 92 -4.78 -5.20 16.35
C PHE A 92 -5.45 -4.90 15.00
N LEU A 93 -4.97 -3.90 14.25
CA LEU A 93 -5.47 -3.56 12.92
C LEU A 93 -5.25 -4.70 11.92
N PHE A 94 -4.11 -5.37 11.97
CA PHE A 94 -3.84 -6.55 11.15
C PHE A 94 -4.83 -7.68 11.45
N PHE A 95 -4.99 -8.02 12.74
CA PHE A 95 -5.91 -9.05 13.18
C PHE A 95 -7.36 -8.72 12.78
N LEU A 96 -7.79 -7.48 12.99
CA LEU A 96 -9.13 -7.01 12.62
C LEU A 96 -9.34 -7.09 11.10
N SER A 97 -8.34 -6.72 10.30
CA SER A 97 -8.38 -6.86 8.84
C SER A 97 -8.59 -8.31 8.42
N TYR A 98 -7.86 -9.26 9.03
CA TYR A 98 -8.05 -10.69 8.78
C TYR A 98 -9.48 -11.14 9.15
N ILE A 99 -9.99 -10.76 10.33
CA ILE A 99 -11.34 -11.11 10.78
C ILE A 99 -12.40 -10.54 9.83
N LEU A 100 -12.24 -9.30 9.36
CA LEU A 100 -13.13 -8.67 8.39
C LEU A 100 -13.14 -9.44 7.07
N VAL A 101 -11.97 -9.78 6.52
CA VAL A 101 -11.89 -10.57 5.29
C VAL A 101 -12.57 -11.92 5.45
N ARG A 102 -12.23 -12.65 6.53
CA ARG A 102 -12.78 -13.97 6.81
C ARG A 102 -14.31 -13.97 6.93
N ASN A 103 -14.87 -12.97 7.60
CA ASN A 103 -16.31 -12.92 7.87
C ASN A 103 -17.12 -12.44 6.67
N ASN A 104 -16.55 -11.61 5.79
CA ASN A 104 -17.27 -10.98 4.68
C ASN A 104 -17.04 -11.69 3.33
N PHE A 105 -15.99 -12.49 3.18
CA PHE A 105 -15.65 -13.15 1.92
C PHE A 105 -15.60 -14.68 2.05
N LYS A 106 -16.10 -15.36 1.01
CA LYS A 106 -15.97 -16.81 0.87
C LYS A 106 -14.59 -17.15 0.29
N ILE A 107 -13.59 -17.31 1.15
CA ILE A 107 -12.19 -17.53 0.74
C ILE A 107 -11.63 -18.85 1.28
N ASP A 108 -10.53 -19.29 0.67
CA ASP A 108 -9.57 -20.21 1.26
C ASP A 108 -8.69 -19.41 2.22
N GLU A 109 -9.01 -19.52 3.51
CA GLU A 109 -8.32 -18.78 4.57
C GLU A 109 -6.83 -19.14 4.67
N GLN A 110 -6.44 -20.38 4.37
CA GLN A 110 -5.03 -20.82 4.46
C GLN A 110 -4.23 -20.19 3.33
N LYS A 111 -4.75 -20.32 2.11
CA LYS A 111 -4.15 -19.68 0.93
C LYS A 111 -4.03 -18.17 1.11
N PHE A 112 -5.10 -17.52 1.60
CA PHE A 112 -5.10 -16.07 1.83
C PHE A 112 -4.00 -15.65 2.79
N ILE A 113 -3.88 -16.31 3.94
CA ILE A 113 -2.87 -15.98 4.94
C ILE A 113 -1.47 -16.29 4.44
N LEU A 114 -1.23 -17.45 3.82
CA LEU A 114 0.09 -17.78 3.28
C LEU A 114 0.56 -16.76 2.23
N LEU A 115 -0.34 -16.35 1.34
CA LEU A 115 -0.04 -15.27 0.39
C LEU A 115 0.25 -13.98 1.15
N LEU A 116 -0.61 -13.56 2.08
CA LEU A 116 -0.44 -12.31 2.82
C LEU A 116 0.88 -12.23 3.60
N LEU A 117 1.30 -13.32 4.24
CA LEU A 117 2.52 -13.39 5.06
C LEU A 117 3.82 -13.49 4.22
N MET A 118 3.73 -13.78 2.92
CA MET A 118 4.88 -13.85 2.02
C MET A 118 5.54 -12.47 1.83
N ASN A 119 4.78 -11.39 2.02
CA ASN A 119 5.26 -10.03 1.79
C ASN A 119 5.98 -9.45 3.02
N PRO A 120 7.30 -9.19 2.95
CA PRO A 120 8.06 -8.69 4.10
C PRO A 120 7.62 -7.28 4.54
N MET A 121 6.99 -6.51 3.66
CA MET A 121 6.46 -5.19 3.99
C MET A 121 5.38 -5.26 5.08
N LEU A 122 4.59 -6.34 5.11
CA LEU A 122 3.60 -6.55 6.17
C LEU A 122 4.28 -6.68 7.53
N PHE A 123 5.34 -7.48 7.61
CA PHE A 123 6.07 -7.70 8.86
C PHE A 123 6.63 -6.39 9.41
N ILE A 124 7.31 -5.62 8.56
CA ILE A 124 7.86 -4.32 8.94
C ILE A 124 6.75 -3.35 9.32
N SER A 125 5.60 -3.39 8.65
CA SER A 125 4.45 -2.55 9.00
C SER A 125 3.83 -2.88 10.35
N LEU A 126 4.07 -4.08 10.91
CA LEU A 126 3.63 -4.42 12.27
C LEU A 126 4.56 -3.82 13.32
N VAL A 127 5.86 -3.93 13.10
CA VAL A 127 6.89 -3.62 14.13
C VAL A 127 7.41 -2.19 14.08
N SER A 128 7.02 -1.40 13.08
CA SER A 128 7.47 0.00 12.92
C SER A 128 6.31 0.99 12.88
N ILE A 129 6.62 2.27 13.09
CA ILE A 129 5.65 3.35 12.91
C ILE A 129 5.44 3.54 11.41
N ASN A 130 4.42 2.87 10.88
CA ASN A 130 4.22 2.77 9.46
C ASN A 130 2.74 2.96 9.11
N LYS A 131 2.45 3.79 8.11
CA LYS A 131 1.07 4.05 7.65
C LYS A 131 0.50 2.91 6.81
N GLU A 132 1.33 1.96 6.42
CA GLU A 132 0.98 0.89 5.50
C GLU A 132 -0.01 -0.10 6.12
N ILE A 133 0.03 -0.31 7.43
CA ILE A 133 -0.97 -1.13 8.13
C ILE A 133 -2.34 -0.45 8.16
N PHE A 134 -2.38 0.88 8.31
CA PHE A 134 -3.60 1.67 8.17
C PHE A 134 -4.11 1.63 6.73
N GLY A 135 -3.20 1.64 5.75
CA GLY A 135 -3.52 1.47 4.33
C GLY A 135 -4.19 0.12 4.06
N LEU A 136 -3.64 -0.95 4.63
CA LEU A 136 -4.18 -2.32 4.59
C LEU A 136 -5.57 -2.39 5.21
N PHE A 137 -5.74 -1.82 6.39
CA PHE A 137 -7.04 -1.85 7.08
C PHE A 137 -8.10 -1.04 6.31
N SER A 138 -7.75 0.17 5.86
CA SER A 138 -8.64 1.05 5.09
C SER A 138 -9.09 0.40 3.77
N ILE A 139 -8.19 -0.24 3.01
CA ILE A 139 -8.57 -0.91 1.76
C ILE A 139 -9.39 -2.18 2.00
N THR A 140 -9.14 -2.87 3.11
CA THR A 140 -9.92 -4.04 3.53
C THR A 140 -11.36 -3.65 3.87
N LEU A 141 -11.53 -2.54 4.60
CA LEU A 141 -12.85 -1.94 4.87
C LEU A 141 -13.56 -1.57 3.56
N LEU A 142 -12.87 -0.92 2.62
CA LEU A 142 -13.45 -0.59 1.31
C LEU A 142 -13.89 -1.85 0.55
N ALA A 143 -13.07 -2.91 0.54
CA ALA A 143 -13.46 -4.18 -0.08
C ALA A 143 -14.72 -4.77 0.60
N CYS A 144 -14.81 -4.72 1.93
CA CYS A 144 -15.99 -5.15 2.68
C CYS A 144 -17.23 -4.30 2.34
N PHE A 145 -17.07 -2.99 2.14
CA PHE A 145 -18.12 -2.11 1.63
C PHE A 145 -18.57 -2.53 0.23
N LEU A 146 -17.65 -2.75 -0.71
CA LEU A 146 -17.99 -3.17 -2.06
C LEU A 146 -18.78 -4.48 -2.06
N LYS A 147 -18.45 -5.39 -1.13
CA LYS A 147 -19.12 -6.69 -0.99
C LYS A 147 -20.52 -6.61 -0.35
N ASN A 148 -20.69 -5.84 0.74
CA ASN A 148 -21.90 -5.88 1.57
C ASN A 148 -22.75 -4.61 1.49
N LYS A 149 -22.22 -3.54 0.92
CA LYS A 149 -22.84 -2.20 0.82
C LYS A 149 -23.21 -1.58 2.17
N ASN A 150 -22.54 -1.98 3.26
CA ASN A 150 -22.72 -1.36 4.58
C ASN A 150 -21.93 -0.03 4.66
N ILE A 151 -22.65 1.08 4.84
CA ILE A 151 -22.11 2.44 4.87
C ILE A 151 -21.07 2.63 5.99
N LEU A 152 -21.18 1.91 7.11
CA LEU A 152 -20.19 2.01 8.18
C LEU A 152 -18.78 1.66 7.70
N TYR A 153 -18.64 0.68 6.81
CA TYR A 153 -17.34 0.30 6.29
C TYR A 153 -16.68 1.39 5.44
N ILE A 154 -17.46 2.15 4.66
CA ILE A 154 -16.90 3.26 3.88
C ILE A 154 -16.55 4.46 4.77
N ILE A 155 -17.37 4.79 5.77
CA ILE A 155 -17.06 5.85 6.73
C ILE A 155 -15.74 5.53 7.46
N LEU A 156 -15.60 4.31 7.98
CA LEU A 156 -14.38 3.87 8.64
C LEU A 156 -13.18 3.82 7.67
N SER A 157 -13.41 3.41 6.42
CA SER A 157 -12.37 3.40 5.39
C SER A 157 -11.84 4.81 5.09
N LEU A 158 -12.72 5.82 5.02
CA LEU A 158 -12.37 7.23 4.82
C LEU A 158 -11.63 7.82 6.02
N ILE A 159 -12.08 7.56 7.24
CA ILE A 159 -11.40 8.04 8.45
C ILE A 159 -9.98 7.48 8.49
N THR A 160 -9.84 6.17 8.24
CA THR A 160 -8.53 5.51 8.27
C THR A 160 -7.65 5.89 7.09
N SER A 161 -8.20 6.21 5.91
CA SER A 161 -7.38 6.63 4.77
C SER A 161 -6.75 8.01 4.95
N ILE A 162 -7.38 8.91 5.69
CA ILE A 162 -6.80 10.22 6.04
C ILE A 162 -5.51 10.03 6.85
N LEU A 163 -5.48 9.04 7.77
CA LEU A 163 -4.28 8.66 8.52
C LEU A 163 -3.21 7.98 7.66
N VAL A 164 -3.55 7.60 6.43
CA VAL A 164 -2.59 7.02 5.50
C VAL A 164 -2.05 8.12 4.61
N ARG A 165 -2.89 8.59 3.67
CA ARG A 165 -2.59 9.54 2.60
C ARG A 165 -3.89 10.09 2.03
N TRP A 166 -3.92 11.38 1.69
CA TRP A 166 -5.09 11.99 1.06
C TRP A 166 -5.46 11.33 -0.28
N GLN A 167 -4.47 10.83 -1.03
CA GLN A 167 -4.68 10.11 -2.29
C GLN A 167 -5.54 8.85 -2.09
N GLN A 168 -5.36 8.12 -0.98
CA GLN A 168 -6.20 6.96 -0.67
C GLN A 168 -7.65 7.35 -0.40
N SER A 169 -7.87 8.49 0.26
CA SER A 169 -9.21 9.04 0.48
C SER A 169 -9.89 9.39 -0.86
N VAL A 170 -9.15 9.99 -1.80
CA VAL A 170 -9.64 10.26 -3.16
C VAL A 170 -10.02 8.96 -3.89
N VAL A 171 -9.20 7.91 -3.79
CA VAL A 171 -9.54 6.58 -4.35
C VAL A 171 -10.86 6.07 -3.79
N ILE A 172 -11.06 6.12 -2.46
CA ILE A 172 -12.28 5.65 -1.81
C ILE A 172 -13.50 6.43 -2.30
N ILE A 173 -13.41 7.76 -2.35
CA ILE A 173 -14.51 8.64 -2.80
C ILE A 173 -14.88 8.32 -4.26
N LEU A 174 -13.89 8.21 -5.14
CA LEU A 174 -14.14 7.90 -6.56
C LEU A 174 -14.77 6.52 -6.74
N VAL A 175 -14.26 5.51 -6.05
CA VAL A 175 -14.80 4.15 -6.12
C VAL A 175 -16.22 4.08 -5.55
N PHE A 176 -16.52 4.85 -4.50
CA PHE A 176 -17.88 4.96 -3.99
C PHE A 176 -18.85 5.47 -5.07
N PHE A 177 -18.55 6.61 -5.69
CA PHE A 177 -19.40 7.17 -6.74
C PHE A 177 -19.50 6.27 -7.97
N MET A 178 -18.38 5.66 -8.41
CA MET A 178 -18.37 4.79 -9.59
C MET A 178 -19.09 3.44 -9.38
N THR A 179 -19.30 3.02 -8.13
CA THR A 179 -19.97 1.76 -7.79
C THR A 179 -21.37 1.94 -7.18
N ASP A 180 -21.83 3.19 -7.09
CA ASP A 180 -23.17 3.50 -6.63
C ASP A 180 -24.24 3.10 -7.67
N LYS A 181 -25.47 2.88 -7.19
CA LYS A 181 -26.58 2.45 -8.02
C LYS A 181 -27.03 3.52 -9.02
N ILE A 182 -26.82 4.80 -8.69
CA ILE A 182 -27.21 5.95 -9.52
C ILE A 182 -26.30 6.08 -10.75
N TYR A 183 -25.08 5.56 -10.68
CA TYR A 183 -24.11 5.70 -11.75
C TYR A 183 -24.40 4.74 -12.93
N VAL A 184 -24.73 5.32 -14.09
CA VAL A 184 -25.20 4.59 -15.30
C VAL A 184 -24.16 3.59 -15.81
N TYR A 185 -22.87 3.88 -15.67
CA TYR A 185 -21.78 3.05 -16.19
C TYR A 185 -21.17 2.11 -15.14
N ARG A 186 -21.85 1.86 -14.01
CA ARG A 186 -21.31 1.01 -12.92
C ARG A 186 -20.86 -0.39 -13.37
N ASP A 187 -21.55 -0.95 -14.36
CA ASP A 187 -21.28 -2.29 -14.88
C ASP A 187 -20.18 -2.28 -15.96
N LYS A 188 -19.87 -1.11 -16.54
CA LYS A 188 -18.83 -0.93 -17.58
C LYS A 188 -17.48 -0.52 -16.96
N LYS A 189 -16.95 -1.37 -16.09
CA LYS A 189 -15.73 -1.11 -15.30
C LYS A 189 -14.52 -0.69 -16.13
N ILE A 190 -14.24 -1.38 -17.25
CA ILE A 190 -13.13 -1.02 -18.14
C ILE A 190 -13.34 0.38 -18.73
N LEU A 191 -14.57 0.69 -19.16
CA LEU A 191 -14.89 2.00 -19.70
C LEU A 191 -14.68 3.11 -18.66
N ASN A 192 -15.03 2.87 -17.40
CA ASN A 192 -14.77 3.83 -16.31
C ASN A 192 -13.27 4.07 -16.12
N LEU A 193 -12.44 3.02 -16.18
CA LEU A 193 -10.98 3.16 -16.08
C LEU A 193 -10.43 3.97 -17.26
N LEU A 194 -10.86 3.67 -18.49
CA LEU A 194 -10.46 4.42 -19.69
C LEU A 194 -10.89 5.88 -19.61
N PHE A 195 -12.13 6.14 -19.20
CA PHE A 195 -12.65 7.50 -19.02
C PHE A 195 -11.86 8.26 -17.97
N MET A 196 -11.50 7.62 -16.85
CA MET A 196 -10.65 8.22 -15.83
C MET A 196 -9.26 8.56 -16.38
N ILE A 197 -8.64 7.69 -17.18
CA ILE A 197 -7.35 7.97 -17.85
C ILE A 197 -7.47 9.19 -18.77
N VAL A 198 -8.54 9.29 -19.55
CA VAL A 198 -8.79 10.44 -20.45
C VAL A 198 -8.98 11.72 -19.65
N ILE A 199 -9.84 11.69 -18.61
CA ILE A 199 -10.06 12.85 -17.72
C ILE A 199 -8.74 13.32 -17.12
N ILE A 200 -7.96 12.40 -16.54
CA ILE A 200 -6.69 12.74 -15.90
C ILE A 200 -5.70 13.30 -16.91
N SER A 201 -5.66 12.77 -18.14
CA SER A 201 -4.80 13.28 -19.22
C SER A 201 -5.08 14.73 -19.55
N VAL A 202 -6.30 15.22 -19.33
CA VAL A 202 -6.68 16.62 -19.53
C VAL A 202 -6.49 17.44 -18.26
N ILE A 203 -7.03 16.97 -17.13
CA ILE A 203 -7.04 17.72 -15.87
C ILE A 203 -5.62 17.94 -15.33
N TYR A 204 -4.76 16.92 -15.43
CA TYR A 204 -3.45 16.98 -14.78
C TYR A 204 -2.57 18.12 -15.34
N PRO A 205 -2.29 18.21 -16.66
CA PRO A 205 -1.54 19.34 -17.22
C PRO A 205 -2.20 20.69 -16.99
N SER A 206 -3.53 20.78 -17.13
CA SER A 206 -4.22 22.05 -17.13
C SER A 206 -4.34 22.67 -15.73
N PHE A 207 -4.46 21.84 -14.69
CA PHE A 207 -4.77 22.32 -13.34
C PHE A 207 -3.79 21.85 -12.28
N ILE A 208 -3.30 20.61 -12.35
CA ILE A 208 -2.49 20.02 -11.28
C ILE A 208 -1.01 20.37 -11.44
N SER A 209 -0.46 20.18 -12.64
CA SER A 209 0.96 20.43 -12.93
C SER A 209 1.40 21.86 -12.58
N PRO A 210 0.65 22.94 -12.93
CA PRO A 210 1.05 24.31 -12.59
C PRO A 210 1.14 24.54 -11.08
N ILE A 211 0.23 23.96 -10.29
CA ILE A 211 0.22 24.10 -8.83
C ILE A 211 1.44 23.36 -8.24
N ILE A 212 1.71 22.15 -8.73
CA ILE A 212 2.84 21.35 -8.23
C ILE A 212 4.17 22.05 -8.54
N ASN A 213 4.33 22.59 -9.75
CA ASN A 213 5.55 23.28 -10.17
C ASN A 213 5.80 24.60 -9.40
N GLN A 214 4.77 25.19 -8.79
CA GLN A 214 4.92 26.36 -7.93
C GLN A 214 5.33 26.00 -6.49
N VAL A 215 5.02 24.78 -6.04
CA VAL A 215 5.18 24.35 -4.64
C VAL A 215 6.41 23.45 -4.44
N MET A 216 6.86 22.73 -5.48
CA MET A 216 8.00 21.82 -5.35
C MET A 216 9.30 22.42 -5.89
N ASP A 217 10.33 22.45 -5.05
CA ASP A 217 11.70 22.75 -5.47
C ASP A 217 12.24 21.64 -6.38
N PHE A 218 12.69 22.03 -7.58
CA PHE A 218 13.24 21.15 -8.62
C PHE A 218 14.39 20.24 -8.14
N GLU A 219 15.12 20.63 -7.09
CA GLU A 219 16.21 19.83 -6.52
C GLU A 219 15.73 18.51 -5.90
N THR A 220 14.55 18.50 -5.28
CA THR A 220 13.96 17.28 -4.70
C THR A 220 13.57 16.27 -5.77
N LEU A 221 13.08 16.74 -6.93
CA LEU A 221 12.81 15.91 -8.10
C LEU A 221 14.09 15.33 -8.69
N ASN A 222 15.18 16.10 -8.72
CA ASN A 222 16.47 15.66 -9.25
C ASN A 222 17.08 14.49 -8.44
N SER A 223 17.00 14.53 -7.11
CA SER A 223 17.47 13.42 -6.24
C SER A 223 16.74 12.08 -6.46
N GLN A 224 15.56 12.11 -7.08
CA GLN A 224 14.78 10.90 -7.39
C GLN A 224 15.05 10.35 -8.79
N GLN A 225 15.78 11.08 -9.65
CA GLN A 225 16.09 10.70 -11.03
C GLN A 225 16.98 9.47 -11.12
N ASP A 226 17.92 9.33 -10.16
CA ASP A 226 18.86 8.21 -10.11
C ASP A 226 18.18 6.85 -9.90
N LYS A 227 16.96 6.84 -9.35
CA LYS A 227 16.24 5.59 -9.02
C LYS A 227 15.58 4.92 -10.23
N ALA A 228 15.44 5.60 -11.36
CA ALA A 228 14.66 5.09 -12.51
C ALA A 228 15.31 5.32 -13.88
N PHE A 229 16.63 5.49 -13.96
CA PHE A 229 17.38 5.68 -15.22
C PHE A 229 16.81 6.82 -16.11
N GLY A 230 16.27 7.88 -15.50
CA GLY A 230 15.62 8.98 -16.22
C GLY A 230 14.26 8.66 -16.86
N LEU A 231 13.79 7.40 -16.82
CA LEU A 231 12.50 7.02 -17.39
C LEU A 231 11.32 7.67 -16.65
N SER A 232 11.47 7.90 -15.34
CA SER A 232 10.48 8.64 -14.55
C SER A 232 10.26 10.06 -15.07
N ILE A 233 11.34 10.75 -15.47
CA ILE A 233 11.30 12.12 -16.01
C ILE A 233 10.53 12.11 -17.32
N LEU A 234 10.92 11.25 -18.26
CA LEU A 234 10.25 11.14 -19.56
C LEU A 234 8.74 10.91 -19.40
N LEU A 235 8.35 10.02 -18.47
CA LEU A 235 6.94 9.73 -18.23
C LEU A 235 6.20 10.89 -17.55
N ASN A 236 6.87 11.65 -16.69
CA ASN A 236 6.32 12.87 -16.11
C ASN A 236 6.16 13.96 -17.17
N GLU A 237 7.12 14.14 -18.07
CA GLU A 237 7.02 15.09 -19.20
C GLU A 237 5.88 14.74 -20.15
N LEU A 238 5.69 13.45 -20.46
CA LEU A 238 4.54 12.98 -21.24
C LEU A 238 3.23 13.31 -20.51
N GLN A 239 3.19 13.06 -19.19
CA GLN A 239 2.05 13.40 -18.37
C GLN A 239 1.75 14.91 -18.36
N ASP A 240 2.77 15.77 -18.34
CA ASP A 240 2.64 17.24 -18.44
C ASP A 240 2.19 17.73 -19.83
N ARG A 241 2.40 16.91 -20.88
CA ARG A 241 2.01 17.22 -22.27
C ARG A 241 0.70 16.56 -22.70
N TYR A 242 -0.23 16.32 -21.78
CA TYR A 242 -1.52 15.67 -22.05
C TYR A 242 -1.43 14.21 -22.52
N MET A 243 -0.27 13.57 -22.40
CA MET A 243 -0.03 12.19 -22.84
C MET A 243 -0.04 11.20 -21.66
N PHE A 244 -0.76 11.48 -20.58
CA PHE A 244 -0.88 10.57 -19.45
C PHE A 244 -1.44 9.19 -19.87
N PHE A 245 -2.30 9.12 -20.88
CA PHE A 245 -2.79 7.84 -21.42
C PHE A 245 -1.68 6.92 -21.95
N VAL A 246 -0.55 7.48 -22.41
CA VAL A 246 0.65 6.72 -22.79
C VAL A 246 1.48 6.40 -21.56
N ALA A 247 1.64 7.37 -20.65
CA ALA A 247 2.52 7.25 -19.49
C ALA A 247 1.97 6.33 -18.38
N VAL A 248 0.64 6.20 -18.24
CA VAL A 248 0.00 5.55 -17.10
C VAL A 248 0.44 4.09 -16.92
N VAL A 249 0.46 3.29 -18.00
CA VAL A 249 0.84 1.88 -17.90
C VAL A 249 2.32 1.72 -17.53
N PRO A 250 3.29 2.37 -18.22
CA PRO A 250 4.68 2.37 -17.79
C PRO A 250 4.88 2.85 -16.35
N LYS A 251 4.23 3.95 -15.92
CA LYS A 251 4.37 4.45 -14.54
C LYS A 251 3.87 3.44 -13.51
N ILE A 252 2.75 2.77 -13.77
CA ILE A 252 2.24 1.69 -12.93
C ILE A 252 3.25 0.53 -12.87
N LEU A 253 3.79 0.09 -14.02
CA LEU A 253 4.76 -1.01 -14.06
C LEU A 253 6.06 -0.67 -13.32
N ILE A 254 6.59 0.53 -13.49
CA ILE A 254 7.77 1.00 -12.75
C ILE A 254 7.47 1.10 -11.26
N SER A 255 6.27 1.52 -10.87
CA SER A 255 5.89 1.55 -9.46
C SER A 255 5.75 0.16 -8.85
N TYR A 256 5.32 -0.84 -9.63
CA TYR A 256 5.29 -2.22 -9.17
C TYR A 256 6.66 -2.89 -9.13
N PHE A 257 7.53 -2.62 -10.10
CA PHE A 257 8.69 -3.48 -10.37
C PHE A 257 10.00 -2.73 -10.61
N GLY A 258 10.02 -1.40 -10.58
CA GLY A 258 11.18 -0.60 -10.97
C GLY A 258 12.44 -0.86 -10.15
N ASN A 259 12.32 -1.44 -8.95
CA ASN A 259 13.45 -1.79 -8.08
C ASN A 259 13.84 -3.27 -8.16
N ILE A 260 13.15 -4.11 -8.93
CA ILE A 260 13.37 -5.56 -8.93
C ILE A 260 14.75 -5.94 -9.48
N ILE A 261 15.38 -5.06 -10.27
CA ILE A 261 16.73 -5.28 -10.79
C ILE A 261 17.78 -5.23 -9.66
N LYS A 262 17.50 -4.55 -8.54
CA LYS A 262 18.37 -4.56 -7.35
C LYS A 262 18.50 -5.95 -6.73
N VAL A 263 17.67 -6.93 -7.12
CA VAL A 263 17.88 -8.33 -6.73
C VAL A 263 19.26 -8.82 -7.12
N PHE A 264 19.78 -8.36 -8.26
CA PHE A 264 21.10 -8.77 -8.74
C PHE A 264 22.25 -8.07 -8.01
N THR A 265 21.99 -6.96 -7.31
CA THR A 265 23.01 -6.27 -6.48
C THR A 265 23.05 -6.79 -5.04
N PHE A 266 22.06 -7.58 -4.61
CA PHE A 266 22.00 -8.17 -3.27
C PHE A 266 23.27 -8.88 -2.81
N PRO A 267 23.91 -9.77 -3.60
CA PRO A 267 25.08 -10.51 -3.12
C PRO A 267 26.23 -9.56 -2.76
N ILE A 268 26.39 -8.49 -3.53
CA ILE A 268 27.44 -7.49 -3.35
C ILE A 268 27.15 -6.63 -2.12
N GLU A 269 25.90 -6.16 -1.96
CA GLU A 269 25.50 -5.37 -0.78
C GLU A 269 25.56 -6.19 0.52
N THR A 270 25.14 -7.45 0.47
CA THR A 270 25.21 -8.37 1.62
C THR A 270 26.66 -8.66 1.99
N LEU A 271 27.55 -8.85 1.00
CA LEU A 271 28.97 -9.04 1.24
C LEU A 271 29.60 -7.79 1.88
N LYS A 272 29.25 -6.59 1.41
CA LYS A 272 29.68 -5.33 2.04
C LYS A 272 29.23 -5.24 3.49
N LEU A 273 28.00 -5.65 3.80
CA LEU A 273 27.49 -5.68 5.17
C LEU A 273 28.27 -6.62 6.09
N LEU A 274 28.74 -7.75 5.56
CA LEU A 274 29.55 -8.70 6.32
C LEU A 274 31.00 -8.23 6.53
N ILE A 275 31.56 -7.49 5.58
CA ILE A 275 32.97 -7.04 5.64
C ILE A 275 33.10 -5.70 6.38
N GLU A 276 32.17 -4.76 6.16
CA GLU A 276 32.20 -3.41 6.70
C GLU A 276 30.83 -3.03 7.29
N PRO A 277 30.43 -3.61 8.45
CA PRO A 277 29.12 -3.37 9.03
C PRO A 277 28.88 -1.90 9.41
N GLU A 278 29.94 -1.15 9.72
CA GLU A 278 29.85 0.27 10.10
C GLU A 278 29.56 1.21 8.91
N SER A 279 29.79 0.78 7.67
CA SER A 279 29.55 1.59 6.46
C SER A 279 28.14 1.41 5.87
N VAL A 280 27.34 0.49 6.42
CA VAL A 280 26.00 0.20 5.91
C VAL A 280 24.96 1.13 6.52
N ASN A 281 24.46 2.06 5.71
CA ASN A 281 23.25 2.81 6.04
C ASN A 281 22.03 1.87 6.08
N ILE A 282 21.36 1.74 7.23
CA ILE A 282 20.17 0.87 7.40
C ILE A 282 19.00 1.29 6.50
N GLU A 283 18.95 2.54 6.06
CA GLU A 283 18.01 2.97 5.02
C GLU A 283 18.16 2.12 3.74
N ASN A 284 19.37 1.62 3.46
CA ASN A 284 19.60 0.66 2.39
C ASN A 284 18.97 -0.69 2.70
N ILE A 285 18.96 -1.18 3.95
CA ILE A 285 18.35 -2.49 4.26
C ILE A 285 16.85 -2.50 3.92
N TYR A 286 16.13 -1.43 4.31
CA TYR A 286 14.72 -1.32 4.00
C TYR A 286 14.47 -1.25 2.48
N ASN A 287 15.18 -0.35 1.79
CA ASN A 287 15.00 -0.13 0.36
C ASN A 287 15.49 -1.31 -0.49
N THR A 288 16.55 -1.97 -0.06
CA THR A 288 17.13 -3.11 -0.78
C THR A 288 16.36 -4.37 -0.48
N TYR A 289 16.10 -4.77 0.77
CA TYR A 289 15.47 -6.08 1.04
C TYR A 289 13.94 -6.02 1.13
N ILE A 290 13.40 -5.07 1.89
CA ILE A 290 11.95 -5.05 2.19
C ILE A 290 11.15 -4.61 0.97
N ILE A 291 11.55 -3.51 0.32
CA ILE A 291 10.87 -3.03 -0.89
C ILE A 291 11.00 -4.05 -2.02
N VAL A 292 12.20 -4.56 -2.28
CA VAL A 292 12.38 -5.55 -3.36
C VAL A 292 11.64 -6.84 -3.06
N GLY A 293 11.66 -7.32 -1.81
CA GLY A 293 10.86 -8.48 -1.40
C GLY A 293 9.35 -8.26 -1.56
N HIS A 294 8.86 -7.04 -1.31
CA HIS A 294 7.49 -6.66 -1.63
C HIS A 294 7.20 -6.75 -3.13
N GLN A 295 8.09 -6.24 -3.98
CA GLN A 295 7.92 -6.29 -5.44
C GLN A 295 7.97 -7.73 -5.99
N ILE A 296 8.88 -8.57 -5.48
CA ILE A 296 8.92 -10.00 -5.81
C ILE A 296 7.61 -10.67 -5.41
N SER A 297 7.12 -10.40 -4.20
CA SER A 297 5.84 -10.93 -3.72
C SER A 297 4.69 -10.51 -4.62
N MET A 298 4.67 -9.25 -5.04
CA MET A 298 3.68 -8.72 -5.97
C MET A 298 3.76 -9.37 -7.36
N LEU A 299 4.98 -9.61 -7.88
CA LEU A 299 5.21 -10.30 -9.14
C LEU A 299 4.66 -11.74 -9.09
N ILE A 300 4.93 -12.46 -8.00
CA ILE A 300 4.41 -13.82 -7.77
C ILE A 300 2.88 -13.81 -7.76
N LEU A 301 2.24 -12.86 -7.06
CA LEU A 301 0.78 -12.75 -7.07
C LEU A 301 0.24 -12.48 -8.46
N LEU A 302 0.86 -11.58 -9.22
CA LEU A 302 0.43 -11.28 -10.59
C LEU A 302 0.59 -12.48 -11.52
N PHE A 303 1.63 -13.29 -11.35
CA PHE A 303 1.80 -14.55 -12.07
C PHE A 303 0.70 -15.57 -11.72
N ILE A 304 0.40 -15.75 -10.42
CA ILE A 304 -0.67 -16.65 -9.98
C ILE A 304 -2.04 -16.16 -10.50
N PHE A 305 -2.27 -14.86 -10.42
CA PHE A 305 -3.50 -14.23 -10.89
C PHE A 305 -3.69 -14.36 -12.41
N SER A 306 -2.65 -14.07 -13.19
CA SER A 306 -2.70 -14.19 -14.66
C SER A 306 -2.90 -15.63 -15.10
N LYS A 307 -2.22 -16.60 -14.46
CA LYS A 307 -2.45 -18.03 -14.67
C LYS A 307 -3.91 -18.41 -14.42
N ASN A 308 -4.49 -17.95 -13.31
CA ASN A 308 -5.91 -18.20 -13.01
C ASN A 308 -6.83 -17.56 -14.05
N ILE A 309 -6.54 -16.36 -14.54
CA ILE A 309 -7.33 -15.71 -15.61
C ILE A 309 -7.30 -16.56 -16.88
N ILE A 310 -6.11 -16.97 -17.32
CA ILE A 310 -5.91 -17.73 -18.56
C ILE A 310 -6.60 -19.09 -18.47
N GLN A 311 -6.38 -19.82 -17.37
CA GLN A 311 -6.95 -21.16 -17.18
C GLN A 311 -8.48 -21.16 -17.16
N ASN A 312 -9.08 -20.10 -16.61
CA ASN A 312 -10.54 -20.03 -16.45
C ASN A 312 -11.24 -19.21 -17.52
N ARG A 313 -10.52 -18.78 -18.56
CA ARG A 313 -11.05 -18.03 -19.70
C ARG A 313 -11.93 -16.85 -19.25
N VAL A 314 -11.46 -16.11 -18.25
CA VAL A 314 -12.20 -14.99 -17.67
C VAL A 314 -12.48 -13.96 -18.76
N LYS A 315 -13.76 -13.72 -19.07
CA LYS A 315 -14.15 -12.64 -19.99
C LYS A 315 -13.79 -11.31 -19.34
N PHE A 316 -13.12 -10.44 -20.10
CA PHE A 316 -12.73 -9.08 -19.66
C PHE A 316 -13.91 -8.24 -19.14
N ASN A 317 -15.14 -8.49 -19.59
CA ASN A 317 -16.31 -7.75 -19.11
C ASN A 317 -16.71 -8.10 -17.66
N ASN A 318 -16.21 -9.21 -17.10
CA ASN A 318 -16.58 -9.71 -15.77
C ASN A 318 -15.48 -9.44 -14.72
N ILE A 319 -14.86 -8.26 -14.77
CA ILE A 319 -13.89 -7.83 -13.74
C ILE A 319 -14.60 -7.71 -12.39
N SER A 320 -14.01 -8.28 -11.33
CA SER A 320 -14.55 -8.16 -9.97
C SER A 320 -14.38 -6.75 -9.40
N ASP A 321 -15.17 -6.39 -8.38
CA ASP A 321 -15.09 -5.07 -7.76
C ASP A 321 -13.70 -4.78 -7.17
N ASN A 322 -13.03 -5.81 -6.63
CA ASN A 322 -11.67 -5.69 -6.10
C ASN A 322 -10.66 -5.36 -7.18
N ILE A 323 -10.73 -6.01 -8.34
CA ILE A 323 -9.80 -5.74 -9.45
C ILE A 323 -10.07 -4.38 -10.09
N PHE A 324 -11.34 -3.96 -10.15
CA PHE A 324 -11.68 -2.60 -10.53
C PHE A 324 -11.08 -1.57 -9.56
N LEU A 325 -11.18 -1.82 -8.24
CA LEU A 325 -10.53 -1.03 -7.22
C LEU A 325 -9.01 -0.99 -7.39
N CYS A 326 -8.35 -2.12 -7.69
CA CYS A 326 -6.91 -2.14 -8.01
C CYS A 326 -6.58 -1.22 -9.19
N GLY A 327 -7.40 -1.23 -10.24
CA GLY A 327 -7.24 -0.36 -11.41
C GLY A 327 -7.36 1.12 -11.05
N VAL A 328 -8.42 1.50 -10.34
CA VAL A 328 -8.62 2.90 -9.91
C VAL A 328 -7.46 3.37 -9.02
N TYR A 329 -7.08 2.55 -8.03
CA TYR A 329 -5.97 2.85 -7.15
C TYR A 329 -4.65 3.01 -7.93
N SER A 330 -4.35 2.08 -8.86
CA SER A 330 -3.10 2.12 -9.63
C SER A 330 -2.99 3.37 -10.50
N ILE A 331 -4.07 3.75 -11.19
CA ILE A 331 -4.08 4.93 -12.04
C ILE A 331 -3.87 6.20 -11.21
N LEU A 332 -4.59 6.34 -10.09
CA LEU A 332 -4.46 7.53 -9.24
C LEU A 332 -3.09 7.63 -8.57
N TYR A 333 -2.53 6.52 -8.10
CA TYR A 333 -1.18 6.54 -7.50
C TYR A 333 -0.08 6.73 -8.54
N SER A 334 -0.31 6.39 -9.81
CA SER A 334 0.65 6.67 -10.89
C SER A 334 0.76 8.16 -11.25
N LEU A 335 -0.14 9.01 -10.74
CA LEU A 335 -0.05 10.46 -10.91
C LEU A 335 1.14 11.07 -10.18
N GLY A 336 1.61 10.41 -9.12
CA GLY A 336 2.77 10.87 -8.35
C GLY A 336 3.98 11.12 -9.24
N LEU A 337 4.67 12.24 -9.00
CA LEU A 337 5.93 12.55 -9.68
C LEU A 337 7.06 11.63 -9.19
N ALA A 338 6.99 11.25 -7.91
CA ALA A 338 7.87 10.30 -7.26
C ALA A 338 7.40 8.86 -7.46
N ILE A 339 8.32 7.97 -7.82
CA ILE A 339 8.04 6.52 -7.82
C ILE A 339 8.11 6.01 -6.39
N GLN A 340 6.99 5.49 -5.90
CA GLN A 340 6.87 5.06 -4.50
C GLN A 340 6.31 3.63 -4.43
N TYR A 341 7.22 2.66 -4.49
CA TYR A 341 6.88 1.23 -4.61
C TYR A 341 5.97 0.73 -3.48
N ARG A 342 6.24 1.14 -2.24
CA ARG A 342 5.46 0.73 -1.06
C ARG A 342 4.00 1.20 -1.08
N TYR A 343 3.67 2.19 -1.91
CA TYR A 343 2.32 2.78 -1.94
C TYR A 343 1.30 1.83 -2.58
N PHE A 344 1.78 0.79 -3.27
CA PHE A 344 0.98 -0.27 -3.86
C PHE A 344 0.73 -1.45 -2.90
N PHE A 345 1.19 -1.38 -1.65
CA PHE A 345 0.91 -2.39 -0.64
C PHE A 345 -0.60 -2.67 -0.44
N PRO A 346 -1.52 -1.68 -0.42
CA PRO A 346 -2.96 -1.94 -0.39
C PRO A 346 -3.47 -2.83 -1.53
N ILE A 347 -2.91 -2.69 -2.74
CA ILE A 347 -3.30 -3.49 -3.90
C ILE A 347 -2.85 -4.95 -3.74
N TYR A 348 -1.70 -5.19 -3.10
CA TYR A 348 -1.23 -6.53 -2.79
C TYR A 348 -2.28 -7.35 -2.02
N ILE A 349 -2.93 -6.75 -1.02
CA ILE A 349 -3.99 -7.41 -0.23
C ILE A 349 -5.21 -7.75 -1.08
N LEU A 350 -5.59 -6.86 -2.01
CA LEU A 350 -6.70 -7.12 -2.92
C LEU A 350 -6.40 -8.29 -3.87
N PHE A 351 -5.16 -8.44 -4.33
CA PHE A 351 -4.75 -9.62 -5.09
C PHE A 351 -4.77 -10.89 -4.25
N CYS A 352 -4.24 -10.86 -3.01
CA CYS A 352 -4.34 -11.99 -2.08
C CYS A 352 -5.79 -12.42 -1.87
N LEU A 353 -6.68 -11.45 -1.66
CA LEU A 353 -8.11 -11.67 -1.49
C LEU A 353 -8.71 -12.31 -2.74
N GLU A 354 -8.45 -11.76 -3.92
CA GLU A 354 -9.04 -12.23 -5.18
C GLU A 354 -8.57 -13.64 -5.54
N ILE A 355 -7.27 -13.91 -5.43
CA ILE A 355 -6.67 -15.23 -5.68
C ILE A 355 -7.19 -16.31 -4.71
N SER A 356 -7.64 -15.90 -3.51
CA SER A 356 -8.10 -16.80 -2.46
C SER A 356 -9.61 -16.98 -2.41
N GLN A 357 -10.40 -16.25 -3.20
CA GLN A 357 -11.84 -16.45 -3.25
C GLN A 357 -12.16 -17.87 -3.73
N LYS A 358 -12.99 -18.60 -2.97
CA LYS A 358 -13.52 -19.93 -3.31
C LYS A 358 -14.56 -19.88 -4.43
N LYS A 359 -14.53 -18.85 -5.28
CA LYS A 359 -15.42 -18.81 -6.43
C LYS A 359 -15.00 -19.92 -7.37
N HIS A 360 -15.96 -20.78 -7.70
CA HIS A 360 -16.07 -21.37 -9.03
C HIS A 360 -15.72 -20.27 -10.02
N LEU A 361 -14.55 -20.38 -10.65
CA LEU A 361 -14.17 -19.48 -11.70
C LEU A 361 -15.20 -19.68 -12.83
N ILE A 362 -16.16 -18.75 -12.90
CA ILE A 362 -16.91 -18.38 -14.09
C ILE A 362 -17.69 -19.53 -14.73
N THR A 363 -18.84 -19.83 -14.15
CA THR A 363 -20.00 -20.31 -14.90
C THR A 363 -21.25 -19.55 -14.45
N LYS A 364 -21.50 -18.42 -15.11
CA LYS A 364 -22.83 -18.03 -15.60
C LYS A 364 -22.64 -17.23 -16.87
#